data_AF-A0A9W9IP79-F1
#
_entry.id   AF-A0A9W9IP79-F1
#
_cell.length_a   1.000
_cell.length_b   1.000
_cell.length_c   1.000
_cell.angle_alpha   90.00
_cell.angle_beta   90.00
_cell.angle_gamma   90.00
#
_symmetry.space_group_name_H-M   'P 1'
#
loop_
_entity.id
_entity.type
_entity.pdbx_description
1 polymer ?
#
loop_
_entity_poly.entity_id
_entity_poly.type
_entity_poly.pdbx_seq_one_letter_code
_entity_poly.pdbx_strand_id
1 'polypeptide(L)'
;MKALVQQEIACLEKFPSFPRDTQQGIVGGPGGYHPTKEAKLSVLLDFLKIRPYLLPKEEKLSTGVLWHNDLHMHNIFVDSENPSQITSIIDWQGTTIYPMFLTCHHPSLIEYEGPELDGFSQPVLPENIRTLDPEAKKAAKELFLSQSLWLTYEIEVQRSAPGLLNTFRHRDTLPGQILGTIGSTYDDGEPYLQSLLVDITEEHAWKQLVGVGENDNPSVLCPLKYSEQDVAKFKTEYVKWEKDVERKTRVLEEIGVYTGWNGAVSPADYNEVVRRLAVAKQNVLDREPANEEERAMWEKVWPFQDSVK
;
A
#
# COMPACT_ATOMS: atom_id res chain seq x y z
N MET A 1 1.63 4.42 -17.76
CA MET A 1 2.06 5.55 -16.91
C MET A 1 1.54 6.93 -17.32
N LYS A 2 1.81 7.47 -18.53
CA LYS A 2 1.31 8.83 -18.89
C LYS A 2 -0.21 8.97 -18.78
N ALA A 3 -0.95 7.98 -19.29
CA ALA A 3 -2.41 7.97 -19.24
C ALA A 3 -2.95 7.95 -17.81
N LEU A 4 -2.33 7.18 -16.90
CA LEU A 4 -2.70 7.15 -15.47
C LEU A 4 -2.57 8.54 -14.84
N VAL A 5 -1.44 9.21 -15.03
CA VAL A 5 -1.26 10.57 -14.51
C VAL A 5 -2.27 11.56 -15.10
N GLN A 6 -2.59 11.43 -16.38
CA GLN A 6 -3.61 12.28 -17.01
C GLN A 6 -5.00 12.03 -16.43
N GLN A 7 -5.33 10.78 -16.08
CA GLN A 7 -6.56 10.42 -15.38
C GLN A 7 -6.59 11.06 -13.99
N GLU A 8 -5.51 10.95 -13.20
CA GLU A 8 -5.42 11.57 -11.88
C GLU A 8 -5.59 13.10 -11.94
N ILE A 9 -4.90 13.76 -12.89
CA ILE A 9 -5.05 15.21 -13.11
C ILE A 9 -6.49 15.55 -13.50
N ALA A 10 -7.12 14.78 -14.40
CA ALA A 10 -8.51 15.01 -14.79
C ALA A 10 -9.48 14.85 -13.62
N CYS A 11 -9.24 13.90 -12.71
CA CYS A 11 -10.01 13.76 -11.47
C CYS A 11 -9.85 14.99 -10.57
N LEU A 12 -8.61 15.48 -10.38
CA LEU A 12 -8.33 16.70 -9.61
C LEU A 12 -8.96 17.96 -10.22
N GLU A 13 -9.09 18.01 -11.54
CA GLU A 13 -9.78 19.11 -12.24
C GLU A 13 -11.30 19.04 -12.10
N LYS A 14 -11.85 17.83 -12.18
CA LYS A 14 -13.30 17.60 -12.19
C LYS A 14 -13.93 17.69 -10.81
N PHE A 15 -13.26 17.19 -9.77
CA PHE A 15 -13.85 17.06 -8.44
C PHE A 15 -13.31 18.12 -7.46
N PRO A 16 -14.19 18.79 -6.69
CA PRO A 16 -13.80 19.87 -5.78
C PRO A 16 -13.24 19.37 -4.43
N SER A 17 -13.37 18.08 -4.15
CA SER A 17 -12.97 17.45 -2.90
C SER A 17 -12.40 16.05 -3.15
N PHE A 18 -11.66 15.56 -2.17
CA PHE A 18 -11.10 14.21 -2.16
C PHE A 18 -12.00 13.30 -1.30
N PRO A 19 -12.24 12.05 -1.70
CA PRO A 19 -13.00 11.11 -0.89
C PRO A 19 -12.24 10.82 0.41
N ARG A 20 -12.92 10.89 1.55
CA ARG A 20 -12.30 10.72 2.88
C ARG A 20 -12.20 9.27 3.30
N ASP A 21 -13.13 8.46 2.80
CA ASP A 21 -13.20 7.02 2.99
C ASP A 21 -12.04 6.31 2.30
N THR A 22 -11.60 6.81 1.13
CA THR A 22 -10.48 6.25 0.35
C THR A 22 -9.09 6.66 0.86
N GLN A 23 -9.01 7.63 1.77
CA GLN A 23 -7.73 8.06 2.35
C GLN A 23 -7.21 7.07 3.38
N GLN A 24 -5.91 6.82 3.38
CA GLN A 24 -5.20 5.92 4.31
C GLN A 24 -5.25 6.44 5.74
N GLY A 25 -5.38 7.75 5.95
CA GLY A 25 -5.42 8.38 7.27
C GLY A 25 -6.73 9.12 7.59
N ILE A 26 -6.91 9.46 8.88
CA ILE A 26 -7.95 10.40 9.33
C ILE A 26 -7.43 11.83 9.18
N VAL A 27 -7.48 12.36 7.95
CA VAL A 27 -6.85 13.66 7.62
C VAL A 27 -7.78 14.86 7.80
N GLY A 28 -7.20 16.06 7.80
CA GLY A 28 -7.92 17.34 7.93
C GLY A 28 -8.32 17.72 9.37
N GLY A 29 -7.93 16.90 10.35
CA GLY A 29 -8.10 17.20 11.77
C GLY A 29 -7.04 18.18 12.30
N PRO A 30 -7.26 18.77 13.48
CA PRO A 30 -6.28 19.62 14.15
C PRO A 30 -4.89 18.98 14.23
N GLY A 31 -3.87 19.69 13.75
CA GLY A 31 -2.49 19.21 13.72
C GLY A 31 -2.21 18.05 12.76
N GLY A 32 -3.20 17.60 11.99
CA GLY A 32 -3.07 16.58 10.94
C GLY A 32 -2.70 17.15 9.58
N TYR A 33 -2.49 16.26 8.62
CA TYR A 33 -2.24 16.60 7.23
C TYR A 33 -3.52 17.13 6.59
N HIS A 34 -3.38 18.12 5.71
CA HIS A 34 -4.49 18.70 4.97
C HIS A 34 -4.23 18.53 3.48
N PRO A 35 -4.87 17.54 2.82
CA PRO A 35 -4.71 17.32 1.39
C PRO A 35 -5.08 18.57 0.60
N THR A 36 -4.26 18.89 -0.39
CA THR A 36 -4.50 20.03 -1.28
C THR A 36 -4.36 19.62 -2.73
N LYS A 37 -5.14 20.27 -3.60
CA LYS A 37 -5.05 20.03 -5.04
C LYS A 37 -3.66 20.41 -5.56
N GLU A 38 -3.07 21.46 -5.01
CA GLU A 38 -1.74 21.95 -5.36
C GLU A 38 -0.65 20.91 -5.05
N ALA A 39 -0.68 20.28 -3.86
CA ALA A 39 0.28 19.23 -3.50
C ALA A 39 0.15 18.00 -4.41
N LYS A 40 -1.08 17.51 -4.61
CA LYS A 40 -1.37 16.37 -5.49
C LYS A 40 -0.92 16.64 -6.94
N LEU A 41 -1.22 17.82 -7.48
CA LEU A 41 -0.74 18.24 -8.81
C LEU A 41 0.79 18.34 -8.88
N SER A 42 1.43 18.89 -7.85
CA SER A 42 2.88 19.04 -7.80
C SER A 42 3.59 17.70 -7.98
N VAL A 43 3.18 16.69 -7.21
CA VAL A 43 3.72 15.32 -7.29
C VAL A 43 3.51 14.71 -8.68
N LEU A 44 2.31 14.82 -9.24
CA LEU A 44 1.99 14.28 -10.57
C LEU A 44 2.84 14.93 -11.68
N LEU A 45 3.05 16.25 -11.60
CA LEU A 45 3.86 16.99 -12.56
C LEU A 45 5.36 16.68 -12.41
N ASP A 46 5.85 16.54 -11.19
CA ASP A 46 7.24 16.15 -10.95
C ASP A 46 7.52 14.72 -11.43
N PHE A 47 6.60 13.79 -11.16
CA PHE A 47 6.68 12.44 -11.71
C PHE A 47 6.79 12.46 -13.24
N LEU A 48 6.01 13.28 -13.95
CA LEU A 48 6.07 13.35 -15.42
C LEU A 48 7.45 13.76 -15.95
N LYS A 49 8.23 14.54 -15.19
CA LYS A 49 9.59 14.95 -15.57
C LYS A 49 10.59 13.80 -15.47
N ILE A 50 10.45 12.92 -14.47
CA ILE A 50 11.38 11.82 -14.21
C ILE A 50 10.93 10.46 -14.75
N ARG A 51 9.65 10.31 -15.11
CA ARG A 51 9.04 9.06 -15.60
C ARG A 51 9.92 8.27 -16.58
N PRO A 52 10.56 8.85 -17.62
CA PRO A 52 11.36 8.08 -18.57
C PRO A 52 12.50 7.29 -17.93
N TYR A 53 13.00 7.72 -16.77
CA TYR A 53 14.10 7.09 -16.05
C TYR A 53 13.65 6.06 -15.01
N LEU A 54 12.36 6.09 -14.63
CA LEU A 54 11.78 5.16 -13.65
C LEU A 54 11.34 3.84 -14.29
N LEU A 55 10.98 3.88 -15.57
CA LEU A 55 10.47 2.69 -16.25
C LEU A 55 11.53 1.59 -16.29
N PRO A 56 11.17 0.33 -16.01
CA PRO A 56 12.10 -0.77 -16.10
C PRO A 56 12.74 -0.86 -17.49
N LYS A 57 14.07 -1.07 -17.53
CA LYS A 57 14.81 -1.25 -18.78
C LYS A 57 14.53 -2.62 -19.41
N GLU A 58 14.12 -3.60 -18.60
CA GLU A 58 13.74 -4.93 -19.08
C GLU A 58 12.36 -4.90 -19.74
N GLU A 59 12.33 -5.15 -21.05
CA GLU A 59 11.09 -5.14 -21.86
C GLU A 59 10.02 -6.10 -21.33
N LYS A 60 10.43 -7.25 -20.78
CA LYS A 60 9.53 -8.23 -20.18
C LYS A 60 8.67 -7.64 -19.05
N LEU A 61 9.27 -6.80 -18.20
CA LEU A 61 8.55 -6.15 -17.09
C LEU A 61 7.48 -5.17 -17.60
N SER A 62 7.66 -4.63 -18.81
CA SER A 62 6.70 -3.74 -19.45
C SER A 62 5.60 -4.45 -20.24
N THR A 63 5.60 -5.79 -20.26
CA THR A 63 4.61 -6.60 -20.99
C THR A 63 3.25 -6.50 -20.30
N GLY A 64 2.18 -6.31 -21.08
CA GLY A 64 0.81 -6.30 -20.58
C GLY A 64 0.38 -7.69 -20.14
N VAL A 65 -0.08 -7.80 -18.90
CA VAL A 65 -0.55 -9.06 -18.32
C VAL A 65 -1.92 -8.88 -17.65
N LEU A 66 -2.68 -9.98 -17.62
CA LEU A 66 -3.85 -10.11 -16.77
C LEU A 66 -3.38 -10.69 -15.43
N TRP A 67 -3.56 -9.95 -14.33
CA TRP A 67 -3.11 -10.36 -13.00
C TRP A 67 -4.22 -10.21 -11.97
N HIS A 68 -4.48 -11.25 -11.18
CA HIS A 68 -5.54 -11.25 -10.17
C HIS A 68 -5.07 -10.56 -8.88
N ASN A 69 -5.22 -9.24 -8.79
CA ASN A 69 -4.76 -8.44 -7.65
C ASN A 69 -5.44 -8.80 -6.31
N ASP A 70 -6.63 -9.41 -6.33
CA ASP A 70 -7.40 -9.77 -5.12
C ASP A 70 -7.45 -11.29 -4.87
N LEU A 71 -6.33 -11.99 -5.08
CA LEU A 71 -6.29 -13.44 -4.93
C LEU A 71 -6.09 -13.84 -3.47
N HIS A 72 -7.19 -14.02 -2.74
CA HIS A 72 -7.24 -14.59 -1.38
C HIS A 72 -8.04 -15.89 -1.33
N MET A 73 -8.01 -16.58 -0.17
CA MET A 73 -8.62 -17.91 0.00
C MET A 73 -10.13 -17.95 -0.32
N HIS A 74 -10.88 -16.87 -0.13
CA HIS A 74 -12.32 -16.85 -0.43
C HIS A 74 -12.63 -16.72 -1.93
N ASN A 75 -11.63 -16.37 -2.74
CA ASN A 75 -11.74 -16.32 -4.20
C ASN A 75 -11.31 -17.63 -4.87
N ILE A 76 -10.99 -18.68 -4.09
CA ILE A 76 -10.54 -19.99 -4.58
C ILE A 76 -11.54 -21.07 -4.14
N PHE A 77 -12.16 -21.72 -5.11
CA PHE A 77 -12.97 -22.91 -4.88
C PHE A 77 -12.12 -24.17 -5.05
N VAL A 78 -12.35 -25.14 -4.17
CA VAL A 78 -11.71 -26.45 -4.21
C VAL A 78 -12.76 -27.56 -4.27
N ASP A 79 -12.36 -28.73 -4.73
CA ASP A 79 -13.23 -29.91 -4.74
C ASP A 79 -13.54 -30.38 -3.30
N SER A 80 -14.79 -30.72 -3.02
CA SER A 80 -15.22 -31.12 -1.67
C SER A 80 -14.69 -32.48 -1.25
N GLU A 81 -14.50 -33.40 -2.20
CA GLU A 81 -13.96 -34.74 -1.97
C GLU A 81 -12.43 -34.73 -2.02
N ASN A 82 -11.83 -33.78 -2.74
CA ASN A 82 -10.39 -33.57 -2.83
C ASN A 82 -9.98 -32.09 -2.76
N PRO A 83 -9.82 -31.51 -1.55
CA PRO A 83 -9.47 -30.09 -1.36
C PRO A 83 -8.12 -29.65 -1.94
N SER A 84 -7.27 -30.58 -2.42
CA SER A 84 -6.04 -30.25 -3.14
C SER A 84 -6.27 -29.81 -4.59
N GLN A 85 -7.48 -30.03 -5.13
CA GLN A 85 -7.84 -29.63 -6.49
C GLN A 85 -8.60 -28.32 -6.47
N ILE A 86 -8.03 -27.28 -7.10
CA ILE A 86 -8.71 -26.02 -7.37
C ILE A 86 -9.71 -26.25 -8.51
N THR A 87 -10.99 -25.95 -8.26
CA THR A 87 -12.07 -26.11 -9.23
C THR A 87 -12.40 -24.80 -9.94
N SER A 88 -12.24 -23.65 -9.27
CA SER A 88 -12.46 -22.33 -9.85
C SER A 88 -11.72 -21.23 -9.08
N ILE A 89 -11.33 -20.18 -9.81
CA ILE A 89 -10.92 -18.88 -9.24
C ILE A 89 -11.96 -17.87 -9.70
N ILE A 90 -12.56 -17.14 -8.75
CA ILE A 90 -13.63 -16.16 -9.01
C ILE A 90 -13.13 -14.73 -8.82
N ASP A 91 -14.04 -13.76 -8.91
CA ASP A 91 -13.79 -12.34 -8.64
C ASP A 91 -12.80 -11.65 -9.59
N TRP A 92 -12.78 -12.10 -10.85
CA TRP A 92 -12.03 -11.46 -11.93
C TRP A 92 -12.57 -10.09 -12.35
N GLN A 93 -13.68 -9.62 -11.78
CA GLN A 93 -14.24 -8.31 -12.08
C GLN A 93 -13.25 -7.21 -11.67
N GLY A 94 -13.14 -6.15 -12.47
CA GLY A 94 -12.15 -5.09 -12.23
C GLY A 94 -10.71 -5.47 -12.58
N THR A 95 -10.42 -6.71 -12.99
CA THR A 95 -9.09 -7.08 -13.50
C THR A 95 -8.81 -6.34 -14.81
N THR A 96 -7.64 -5.71 -14.89
CA THR A 96 -7.21 -4.90 -16.03
C THR A 96 -5.92 -5.45 -16.63
N ILE A 97 -5.66 -5.14 -17.90
CA ILE A 97 -4.38 -5.46 -18.53
C ILE A 97 -3.42 -4.29 -18.29
N TYR A 98 -2.41 -4.51 -17.46
CA TYR A 98 -1.37 -3.55 -17.16
C TYR A 98 0.02 -4.15 -17.34
N PRO A 99 1.07 -3.31 -17.50
CA PRO A 99 2.45 -3.78 -17.44
C PRO A 99 2.72 -4.57 -16.15
N MET A 100 3.48 -5.66 -16.23
CA MET A 100 3.81 -6.50 -15.08
C MET A 100 4.33 -5.68 -13.89
N PHE A 101 5.26 -4.75 -14.13
CA PHE A 101 5.85 -3.92 -13.06
C PHE A 101 4.85 -3.07 -12.28
N LEU A 102 3.65 -2.84 -12.83
CA LEU A 102 2.63 -2.02 -12.20
C LEU A 102 1.61 -2.85 -11.43
N THR A 103 1.25 -4.04 -11.94
CA THR A 103 0.13 -4.83 -11.39
C THR A 103 0.56 -6.12 -10.69
N CYS A 104 1.70 -6.71 -11.03
CA CYS A 104 2.07 -8.00 -10.44
C CYS A 104 2.65 -7.81 -9.04
N HIS A 105 2.06 -8.51 -8.08
CA HIS A 105 2.56 -8.60 -6.71
C HIS A 105 2.23 -9.96 -6.10
N HIS A 106 2.85 -10.28 -4.96
CA HIS A 106 2.47 -11.45 -4.18
C HIS A 106 0.97 -11.41 -3.86
N PRO A 107 0.23 -12.51 -4.08
CA PRO A 107 -1.18 -12.57 -3.76
C PRO A 107 -1.38 -12.58 -2.24
N SER A 108 -2.47 -11.97 -1.76
CA SER A 108 -2.82 -11.97 -0.33
C SER A 108 -3.03 -13.38 0.23
N LEU A 109 -3.28 -14.38 -0.64
CA LEU A 109 -3.25 -15.81 -0.29
C LEU A 109 -2.02 -16.25 0.50
N ILE A 110 -0.85 -15.65 0.25
CA ILE A 110 0.42 -16.05 0.89
C ILE A 110 0.95 -15.01 1.89
N GLU A 111 0.20 -13.93 2.12
CA GLU A 111 0.56 -12.94 3.13
C GLU A 111 0.45 -13.54 4.53
N TYR A 112 1.36 -13.15 5.41
CA TYR A 112 1.38 -13.61 6.79
C TYR A 112 1.98 -12.59 7.73
N GLU A 113 1.57 -12.62 8.99
CA GLU A 113 2.17 -11.84 10.06
C GLU A 113 3.33 -12.60 10.71
N GLY A 114 4.49 -11.96 10.80
CA GLY A 114 5.67 -12.53 11.44
C GLY A 114 6.97 -12.17 10.74
N PRO A 115 8.09 -12.77 11.15
CA PRO A 115 9.38 -12.52 10.51
C PRO A 115 9.37 -13.00 9.05
N GLU A 116 9.82 -12.13 8.16
CA GLU A 116 10.09 -12.46 6.77
C GLU A 116 11.19 -13.52 6.65
N LEU A 117 11.08 -14.38 5.65
CA LEU A 117 12.14 -15.33 5.34
C LEU A 117 13.28 -14.62 4.59
N ASP A 118 14.51 -14.95 4.96
CA ASP A 118 15.69 -14.53 4.20
C ASP A 118 15.83 -15.41 2.94
N GLY A 119 15.28 -14.92 1.83
CA GLY A 119 15.30 -15.62 0.54
C GLY A 119 14.66 -17.01 0.62
N PHE A 120 15.40 -18.03 0.21
CA PHE A 120 14.92 -19.41 0.16
C PHE A 120 15.25 -20.23 1.43
N SER A 121 15.43 -19.55 2.56
CA SER A 121 15.72 -20.20 3.84
C SER A 121 14.54 -21.06 4.30
N GLN A 122 14.82 -22.32 4.63
CA GLN A 122 13.79 -23.25 5.08
C GLN A 122 13.23 -22.78 6.44
N PRO A 123 11.90 -22.61 6.60
CA PRO A 123 11.32 -22.32 7.89
C PRO A 123 11.56 -23.47 8.86
N VAL A 124 11.77 -23.15 10.12
CA VAL A 124 12.02 -24.13 11.18
C VAL A 124 11.08 -23.87 12.36
N LEU A 125 10.57 -24.94 12.95
CA LEU A 125 9.86 -24.84 14.21
C LEU A 125 10.85 -24.47 15.33
N PRO A 126 10.44 -23.66 16.32
CA PRO A 126 11.27 -23.38 17.49
C PRO A 126 11.73 -24.66 18.19
N GLU A 127 12.99 -24.74 18.61
CA GLU A 127 13.54 -25.93 19.28
C GLU A 127 12.76 -26.30 20.55
N ASN A 128 12.22 -25.29 21.23
CA ASN A 128 11.44 -25.42 22.46
C ASN A 128 9.93 -25.65 22.23
N ILE A 129 9.48 -25.99 21.00
CA ILE A 129 8.06 -26.20 20.66
C ILE A 129 7.33 -27.20 21.58
N ARG A 130 8.06 -28.13 22.21
CA ARG A 130 7.51 -29.13 23.13
C ARG A 130 7.20 -28.56 24.52
N THR A 131 7.88 -27.49 24.92
CA THR A 131 7.76 -26.87 26.24
C THR A 131 6.91 -25.59 26.21
N LEU A 132 6.56 -25.09 25.02
CA LEU A 132 5.63 -23.97 24.87
C LEU A 132 4.24 -24.34 25.39
N ASP A 133 3.52 -23.34 25.90
CA ASP A 133 2.11 -23.43 26.20
C ASP A 133 1.28 -23.71 24.91
N PRO A 134 0.04 -24.20 25.05
CA PRO A 134 -0.79 -24.58 23.90
C PRO A 134 -0.98 -23.46 22.87
N GLU A 135 -1.17 -22.22 23.33
CA GLU A 135 -1.40 -21.04 22.51
C GLU A 135 -0.14 -20.68 21.70
N ALA A 136 1.01 -20.54 22.37
CA ALA A 136 2.30 -20.28 21.73
C ALA A 136 2.69 -21.42 20.77
N LYS A 137 2.38 -22.67 21.11
CA LYS A 137 2.61 -23.82 20.24
C LYS A 137 1.73 -23.78 18.99
N LYS A 138 0.49 -23.32 19.10
CA LYS A 138 -0.42 -23.13 17.95
C LYS A 138 0.13 -22.03 17.05
N ALA A 139 0.45 -20.86 17.60
CA ALA A 139 0.99 -19.73 16.86
C ALA A 139 2.30 -20.09 16.12
N ALA A 140 3.22 -20.79 16.78
CA ALA A 140 4.48 -21.23 16.16
C ALA A 140 4.25 -22.20 14.97
N LYS A 141 3.23 -23.06 15.05
CA LYS A 141 2.87 -23.96 13.95
C LYS A 141 2.20 -23.22 12.80
N GLU A 142 1.32 -22.27 13.11
CA GLU A 142 0.67 -21.44 12.09
C GLU A 142 1.69 -20.60 11.32
N LEU A 143 2.60 -19.92 12.02
CA LEU A 143 3.70 -19.19 11.39
C LEU A 143 4.57 -20.11 10.51
N PHE A 144 4.95 -21.28 11.00
CA PHE A 144 5.72 -22.25 10.23
C PHE A 144 4.99 -22.68 8.94
N LEU A 145 3.68 -22.92 9.00
CA LEU A 145 2.88 -23.28 7.83
C LEU A 145 2.79 -22.11 6.84
N SER A 146 2.54 -20.89 7.31
CA SER A 146 2.46 -19.69 6.47
C SER A 146 3.80 -19.41 5.77
N GLN A 147 4.91 -19.46 6.50
CA GLN A 147 6.26 -19.34 5.92
C GLN A 147 6.55 -20.45 4.91
N SER A 148 6.11 -21.68 5.18
CA SER A 148 6.29 -22.81 4.25
C SER A 148 5.50 -22.60 2.96
N LEU A 149 4.28 -22.06 3.05
CA LEU A 149 3.46 -21.74 1.89
C LEU A 149 4.09 -20.62 1.06
N TRP A 150 4.51 -19.53 1.70
CA TRP A 150 5.20 -18.42 1.04
C TRP A 150 6.47 -18.90 0.31
N LEU A 151 7.32 -19.69 1.00
CA LEU A 151 8.53 -20.24 0.40
C LEU A 151 8.24 -21.16 -0.78
N THR A 152 7.20 -22.00 -0.68
CA THR A 152 6.79 -22.88 -1.78
C THR A 152 6.33 -22.07 -2.97
N TYR A 153 5.56 -21.00 -2.75
CA TYR A 153 5.13 -20.09 -3.80
C TYR A 153 6.33 -19.44 -4.50
N GLU A 154 7.29 -18.91 -3.74
CA GLU A 154 8.52 -18.32 -4.26
C GLU A 154 9.32 -19.30 -5.13
N ILE A 155 9.47 -20.55 -4.68
CA ILE A 155 10.17 -21.61 -5.43
C ILE A 155 9.45 -21.90 -6.75
N GLU A 156 8.12 -22.06 -6.71
CA GLU A 156 7.35 -22.38 -7.90
C GLU A 156 7.30 -21.22 -8.90
N VAL A 157 7.24 -19.97 -8.43
CA VAL A 157 7.39 -18.77 -9.27
C VAL A 157 8.78 -18.71 -9.89
N GLN A 158 9.84 -18.92 -9.12
CA GLN A 158 11.21 -18.93 -9.64
C GLN A 158 11.41 -20.00 -10.73
N ARG A 159 10.79 -21.17 -10.56
CA ARG A 159 10.86 -22.28 -11.53
C ARG A 159 10.05 -22.02 -12.80
N SER A 160 8.83 -21.52 -12.64
CA SER A 160 7.86 -21.43 -13.73
C SER A 160 7.87 -20.08 -14.45
N ALA A 161 8.16 -19.00 -13.73
CA ALA A 161 8.08 -17.63 -14.20
C ALA A 161 9.13 -16.73 -13.52
N PRO A 162 10.44 -16.93 -13.72
CA PRO A 162 11.48 -16.17 -13.02
C PRO A 162 11.42 -14.65 -13.26
N GLY A 163 10.87 -14.20 -14.40
CA GLY A 163 10.64 -12.77 -14.65
C GLY A 163 9.61 -12.13 -13.72
N LEU A 164 8.66 -12.92 -13.20
CA LEU A 164 7.67 -12.47 -12.23
C LEU A 164 8.31 -12.20 -10.87
N LEU A 165 9.28 -13.02 -10.44
CA LEU A 165 10.00 -12.77 -9.19
C LEU A 165 10.81 -11.46 -9.23
N ASN A 166 11.45 -11.17 -10.37
CA ASN A 166 12.10 -9.87 -10.58
C ASN A 166 11.10 -8.71 -10.53
N THR A 167 9.86 -8.95 -10.98
CA THR A 167 8.79 -7.95 -10.92
C THR A 167 8.40 -7.63 -9.48
N PHE A 168 8.25 -8.65 -8.64
CA PHE A 168 7.95 -8.48 -7.22
C PHE A 168 9.04 -7.68 -6.53
N ARG A 169 10.31 -8.07 -6.72
CA ARG A 169 11.47 -7.34 -6.18
C ARG A 169 11.58 -5.91 -6.70
N HIS A 170 11.21 -5.67 -7.96
CA HIS A 170 11.22 -4.32 -8.52
C HIS A 170 10.26 -3.40 -7.77
N ARG A 171 9.11 -3.91 -7.28
CA ARG A 171 8.12 -3.14 -6.54
C ARG A 171 8.69 -2.52 -5.27
N ASP A 172 9.62 -3.21 -4.60
CA ASP A 172 10.26 -2.76 -3.37
C ASP A 172 11.35 -1.70 -3.62
N THR A 173 11.80 -1.55 -4.86
CA THR A 173 12.76 -0.49 -5.22
C THR A 173 12.09 0.89 -5.22
N LEU A 174 12.87 1.94 -5.00
CA LEU A 174 12.37 3.32 -5.01
C LEU A 174 11.57 3.66 -6.30
N PRO A 175 12.01 3.31 -7.52
CA PRO A 175 11.19 3.48 -8.72
C PRO A 175 9.89 2.68 -8.70
N GLY A 176 9.94 1.43 -8.21
CA GLY A 176 8.78 0.56 -8.09
C GLY A 176 7.72 1.15 -7.16
N GLN A 177 8.13 1.65 -6.00
CA GLN A 177 7.25 2.30 -5.04
C GLN A 177 6.58 3.55 -5.65
N ILE A 178 7.34 4.41 -6.34
CA ILE A 178 6.78 5.60 -7.03
C ILE A 178 5.80 5.18 -8.13
N LEU A 179 6.18 4.20 -8.97
CA LEU A 179 5.34 3.73 -10.07
C LEU A 179 4.04 3.09 -9.56
N GLY A 180 4.10 2.35 -8.45
CA GLY A 180 2.95 1.67 -7.85
C GLY A 180 1.98 2.60 -7.14
N THR A 181 2.42 3.79 -6.70
CA THR A 181 1.60 4.72 -5.90
C THR A 181 1.06 5.90 -6.70
N ILE A 182 1.69 6.27 -7.82
CA ILE A 182 1.28 7.44 -8.62
C ILE A 182 -0.14 7.35 -9.19
N GLY A 183 -0.68 6.14 -9.32
CA GLY A 183 -2.04 5.91 -9.81
C GLY A 183 -3.15 6.18 -8.79
N SER A 184 -2.80 6.52 -7.55
CA SER A 184 -3.76 6.75 -6.46
C SER A 184 -3.70 8.17 -5.89
N THR A 185 -2.96 9.08 -6.53
CA THR A 185 -2.68 10.42 -5.98
C THR A 185 -3.93 11.29 -5.83
N TYR A 186 -4.97 11.08 -6.63
CA TYR A 186 -6.27 11.75 -6.47
C TYR A 186 -6.87 11.43 -5.09
N ASP A 187 -6.87 10.15 -4.71
CA ASP A 187 -7.39 9.68 -3.43
C ASP A 187 -6.45 10.10 -2.29
N ASP A 188 -5.18 9.67 -2.33
CA ASP A 188 -4.23 9.86 -1.23
C ASP A 188 -2.76 9.66 -1.64
N GLY A 189 -1.85 9.82 -0.68
CA GLY A 189 -0.46 9.38 -0.78
C GLY A 189 0.50 10.42 -1.34
N GLU A 190 0.04 11.65 -1.62
CA GLU A 190 0.92 12.71 -2.09
C GLU A 190 2.07 13.04 -1.14
N PRO A 191 1.94 13.03 0.22
CA PRO A 191 3.08 13.30 1.09
C PRO A 191 4.15 12.21 1.01
N TYR A 192 3.72 10.95 0.91
CA TYR A 192 4.60 9.80 0.75
C TYR A 192 5.28 9.80 -0.63
N LEU A 193 4.53 10.03 -1.70
CA LEU A 193 5.12 10.20 -3.03
C LEU A 193 6.11 11.37 -3.08
N GLN A 194 5.80 12.47 -2.41
CA GLN A 194 6.70 13.62 -2.30
C GLN A 194 8.01 13.24 -1.59
N SER A 195 7.98 12.41 -0.54
CA SER A 195 9.21 11.93 0.11
C SER A 195 10.01 11.01 -0.82
N LEU A 196 9.36 10.07 -1.51
CA LEU A 196 10.05 9.21 -2.50
C LEU A 196 10.65 10.03 -3.65
N LEU A 197 9.99 11.09 -4.10
CA LEU A 197 10.52 12.02 -5.10
C LEU A 197 11.72 12.81 -4.55
N VAL A 198 11.77 13.16 -3.27
CA VAL A 198 12.97 13.75 -2.66
C VAL A 198 14.10 12.74 -2.66
N ASP A 199 13.85 11.52 -2.20
CA ASP A 199 14.85 10.45 -2.14
C ASP A 199 15.47 10.19 -3.53
N ILE A 200 14.66 10.27 -4.59
CA ILE A 200 15.16 10.06 -5.96
C ILE A 200 16.03 11.20 -6.48
N THR A 201 15.92 12.39 -5.89
CA THR A 201 16.81 13.51 -6.22
C THR A 201 18.17 13.40 -5.57
N GLU A 202 18.34 12.51 -4.57
CA GLU A 202 19.64 12.27 -3.98
C GLU A 202 20.61 11.71 -5.01
N GLU A 203 21.85 12.19 -4.97
CA GLU A 203 22.85 11.90 -5.99
C GLU A 203 23.08 10.40 -6.17
N HIS A 204 23.13 9.66 -5.06
CA HIS A 204 23.36 8.22 -5.06
C HIS A 204 22.19 7.46 -5.73
N ALA A 205 20.94 7.81 -5.40
CA ALA A 205 19.75 7.19 -5.95
C ALA A 205 19.60 7.52 -7.44
N TRP A 206 19.80 8.78 -7.81
CA TRP A 206 19.72 9.21 -9.21
C TRP A 206 20.78 8.54 -10.09
N LYS A 207 22.03 8.42 -9.61
CA LYS A 207 23.11 7.68 -10.28
C LYS A 207 22.75 6.21 -10.54
N GLN A 208 22.08 5.54 -9.59
CA GLN A 208 21.62 4.16 -9.79
C GLN A 208 20.62 4.01 -10.94
N LEU A 209 19.79 5.03 -11.20
CA LEU A 209 18.78 5.01 -12.26
C LEU A 209 19.38 5.28 -13.64
N VAL A 210 20.09 6.40 -13.75
CA VAL A 210 20.58 6.90 -15.05
C VAL A 210 21.95 6.34 -15.42
N GLY A 211 22.67 5.74 -14.48
CA GLY A 211 24.06 5.33 -14.62
C GLY A 211 25.03 6.44 -14.27
N VAL A 212 26.31 6.09 -14.25
CA VAL A 212 27.43 7.00 -14.00
C VAL A 212 28.13 7.33 -15.32
N GLY A 213 28.28 8.62 -15.59
CA GLY A 213 29.02 9.17 -16.72
C GLY A 213 30.47 9.50 -16.37
N GLU A 214 31.06 10.46 -17.08
CA GLU A 214 32.44 10.89 -16.84
C GLU A 214 32.61 11.58 -15.48
N ASN A 215 33.75 11.33 -14.82
CA ASN A 215 34.13 11.92 -13.54
C ASN A 215 33.15 11.60 -12.38
N ASP A 216 32.60 10.39 -12.37
CA ASP A 216 31.65 9.93 -11.35
C ASP A 216 30.36 10.78 -11.26
N ASN A 217 30.00 11.54 -12.29
CA ASN A 217 28.73 12.28 -12.32
C ASN A 217 27.59 11.40 -12.83
N PRO A 218 26.32 11.68 -12.50
CA PRO A 218 25.20 10.98 -13.13
C PRO A 218 25.20 11.20 -14.65
N SER A 219 24.90 10.16 -15.43
CA SER A 219 24.88 10.25 -16.91
C SER A 219 23.88 11.25 -17.45
N VAL A 220 22.84 11.58 -16.67
CA VAL A 220 21.84 12.62 -16.98
C VAL A 220 21.59 13.43 -15.71
N LEU A 221 21.45 14.75 -15.82
CA LEU A 221 21.12 15.59 -14.67
C LEU A 221 19.65 15.37 -14.22
N CYS A 222 19.42 15.32 -12.91
CA CYS A 222 18.06 15.21 -12.38
C CYS A 222 17.25 16.48 -12.71
N PRO A 223 16.06 16.34 -13.35
CA PRO A 223 15.23 17.49 -13.70
C PRO A 223 14.48 18.08 -12.50
N LEU A 224 14.43 17.35 -11.37
CA LEU A 224 13.83 17.82 -10.12
C LEU A 224 14.89 18.49 -9.26
N LYS A 225 14.51 19.62 -8.66
CA LYS A 225 15.34 20.36 -7.71
C LYS A 225 14.46 20.90 -6.62
N TYR A 226 14.67 20.42 -5.40
CA TYR A 226 13.98 20.90 -4.21
C TYR A 226 14.94 21.78 -3.42
N SER A 227 14.43 22.91 -2.91
CA SER A 227 15.20 23.69 -1.95
C SER A 227 15.20 23.00 -0.58
N GLU A 228 16.13 23.37 0.30
CA GLU A 228 16.13 22.89 1.69
C GLU A 228 14.81 23.21 2.41
N GLN A 229 14.19 24.34 2.08
CA GLN A 229 12.89 24.74 2.62
C GLN A 229 11.77 23.81 2.13
N ASP A 230 11.78 23.42 0.85
CA ASP A 230 10.81 22.48 0.30
C ASP A 230 10.93 21.12 0.99
N VAL A 231 12.15 20.59 1.10
CA VAL A 231 12.42 19.30 1.76
C VAL A 231 11.97 19.33 3.23
N ALA A 232 12.28 20.40 3.98
CA ALA A 232 11.84 20.55 5.36
C ALA A 232 10.31 20.61 5.48
N LYS A 233 9.63 21.28 4.54
CA LYS A 233 8.17 21.31 4.47
C LYS A 233 7.60 19.93 4.18
N PHE A 234 8.11 19.23 3.17
CA PHE A 234 7.64 17.89 2.80
C PHE A 234 7.79 16.89 3.95
N LYS A 235 8.93 16.92 4.64
CA LYS A 235 9.16 16.11 5.84
C LYS A 235 8.14 16.39 6.95
N THR A 236 7.82 17.66 7.16
CA THR A 236 6.81 18.07 8.16
C THR A 236 5.42 17.56 7.79
N GLU A 237 5.01 17.71 6.53
CA GLU A 237 3.71 17.24 6.06
C GLU A 237 3.62 15.71 6.02
N TYR A 238 4.71 15.02 5.68
CA TYR A 238 4.81 13.56 5.74
C TYR A 238 4.56 13.04 7.16
N VAL A 239 5.23 13.60 8.17
CA VAL A 239 5.04 13.20 9.59
C VAL A 239 3.58 13.40 10.04
N LYS A 240 2.93 14.48 9.59
CA LYS A 240 1.51 14.69 9.89
C LYS A 240 0.63 13.62 9.24
N TRP A 241 0.89 13.31 7.97
CA TRP A 241 0.15 12.31 7.21
C TRP A 241 0.34 10.90 7.79
N GLU A 242 1.58 10.52 8.13
CA GLU A 242 1.91 9.26 8.79
C GLU A 242 1.15 9.12 10.12
N LYS A 243 1.12 10.18 10.94
CA LYS A 243 0.32 10.19 12.17
C LYS A 243 -1.17 9.98 11.90
N ASP A 244 -1.72 10.54 10.82
CA ASP A 244 -3.11 10.34 10.43
C ASP A 244 -3.39 8.90 9.94
N VAL A 245 -2.43 8.29 9.24
CA VAL A 245 -2.48 6.87 8.85
C VAL A 245 -2.51 5.99 10.09
N GLU A 246 -1.59 6.19 11.04
CA GLU A 246 -1.55 5.45 12.30
C GLU A 246 -2.86 5.60 13.10
N ARG A 247 -3.49 6.78 13.08
CA ARG A 247 -4.81 6.99 13.70
C ARG A 247 -5.87 6.09 13.08
N LYS A 248 -5.93 6.01 11.73
CA LYS A 248 -6.90 5.15 11.04
C LYS A 248 -6.61 3.67 11.33
N THR A 249 -5.34 3.26 11.30
CA THR A 249 -4.92 1.90 11.64
C THR A 249 -5.38 1.50 13.04
N ARG A 250 -5.14 2.32 14.06
CA ARG A 250 -5.61 2.05 15.43
C ARG A 250 -7.14 1.90 15.51
N VAL A 251 -7.88 2.76 14.81
CA VAL A 251 -9.35 2.66 14.77
C VAL A 251 -9.78 1.33 14.15
N LEU A 252 -9.14 0.90 13.07
CA LEU A 252 -9.45 -0.37 12.40
C LEU A 252 -9.12 -1.58 13.30
N GLU A 253 -8.01 -1.54 14.03
CA GLU A 253 -7.65 -2.54 15.05
C GLU A 253 -8.70 -2.61 16.17
N GLU A 254 -9.16 -1.45 16.68
CA GLU A 254 -10.21 -1.37 17.71
C GLU A 254 -11.56 -1.94 17.24
N ILE A 255 -11.88 -1.77 15.96
CA ILE A 255 -13.09 -2.35 15.36
C ILE A 255 -12.94 -3.87 15.16
N GLY A 256 -11.73 -4.33 14.85
CA GLY A 256 -11.41 -5.74 14.61
C GLY A 256 -11.96 -6.24 13.27
N VAL A 257 -11.96 -5.38 12.24
CA VAL A 257 -12.38 -5.74 10.88
C VAL A 257 -11.20 -5.74 9.92
N TYR A 258 -11.23 -6.69 8.98
CA TYR A 258 -10.30 -6.72 7.86
C TYR A 258 -10.63 -5.59 6.86
N THR A 259 -9.59 -4.90 6.38
CA THR A 259 -9.69 -3.66 5.59
C THR A 259 -10.05 -3.87 4.11
N GLY A 260 -10.05 -5.12 3.63
CA GLY A 260 -10.05 -5.40 2.18
C GLY A 260 -11.32 -5.04 1.41
N TRP A 261 -12.47 -4.87 2.07
CA TRP A 261 -13.78 -4.78 1.37
C TRP A 261 -14.64 -3.59 1.78
N ASN A 262 -14.09 -2.37 1.74
CA ASN A 262 -14.81 -1.10 2.03
C ASN A 262 -15.56 -1.08 3.40
N GLY A 263 -15.11 -1.88 4.37
CA GLY A 263 -15.80 -2.03 5.66
C GLY A 263 -17.06 -2.90 5.62
N ALA A 264 -17.28 -3.68 4.56
CA ALA A 264 -18.34 -4.68 4.50
C ALA A 264 -18.10 -5.79 5.53
N VAL A 265 -19.15 -6.16 6.25
CA VAL A 265 -19.11 -7.20 7.29
C VAL A 265 -20.28 -8.15 7.13
N SER A 266 -20.14 -9.35 7.68
CA SER A 266 -21.21 -10.34 7.63
C SER A 266 -22.47 -9.80 8.32
N PRO A 267 -23.69 -10.18 7.90
CA PRO A 267 -24.92 -9.78 8.58
C PRO A 267 -24.94 -10.16 10.07
N ALA A 268 -24.23 -11.22 10.45
CA ALA A 268 -24.13 -11.67 11.84
C ALA A 268 -23.26 -10.72 12.69
N ASP A 269 -22.21 -10.16 12.10
CA ASP A 269 -21.25 -9.29 12.79
C ASP A 269 -21.63 -7.81 12.73
N TYR A 270 -22.55 -7.42 11.83
CA TYR A 270 -22.92 -6.02 11.56
C TYR A 270 -23.18 -5.20 12.83
N ASN A 271 -24.07 -5.66 13.70
CA ASN A 271 -24.44 -4.92 14.91
C ASN A 271 -23.26 -4.74 15.87
N GLU A 272 -22.41 -5.77 15.99
CA GLU A 272 -21.23 -5.72 16.86
C GLU A 272 -20.16 -4.78 16.30
N VAL A 273 -19.93 -4.81 14.99
CA VAL A 273 -18.98 -3.92 14.30
C VAL A 273 -19.45 -2.47 14.38
N VAL A 274 -20.73 -2.17 14.16
CA VAL A 274 -21.31 -0.83 14.34
C VAL A 274 -21.12 -0.34 15.77
N ARG A 275 -21.34 -1.22 16.77
CA ARG A 275 -21.10 -0.89 18.18
C ARG A 275 -19.63 -0.55 18.44
N ARG A 276 -18.70 -1.36 17.94
CA ARG A 276 -17.25 -1.13 18.09
C ARG A 276 -16.80 0.14 17.38
N LEU A 277 -17.32 0.43 16.18
CA LEU A 277 -17.06 1.66 15.45
C LEU A 277 -17.49 2.90 16.26
N ALA A 278 -18.66 2.85 16.89
CA ALA A 278 -19.12 3.93 17.76
C ALA A 278 -18.19 4.12 18.97
N VAL A 279 -17.72 3.04 19.59
CA VAL A 279 -16.74 3.09 20.69
C VAL A 279 -15.40 3.66 20.22
N ALA A 280 -14.86 3.17 19.11
CA ALA A 280 -13.60 3.64 18.54
C ALA A 280 -13.66 5.14 18.20
N LYS A 281 -14.80 5.62 17.67
CA LYS A 281 -15.04 7.05 17.47
C LYS A 281 -14.93 7.84 18.78
N GLN A 282 -15.59 7.38 19.85
CA GLN A 282 -15.50 8.06 21.14
C GLN A 282 -14.07 8.05 21.69
N ASN A 283 -13.35 6.92 21.59
CA ASN A 283 -11.95 6.85 22.00
C ASN A 283 -11.07 7.90 21.31
N VAL A 284 -11.28 8.13 20.00
CA VAL A 284 -10.57 9.19 19.25
C VAL A 284 -10.96 10.58 19.77
N LEU A 285 -12.25 10.84 19.98
CA LEU A 285 -12.76 12.14 20.45
C LEU A 285 -12.39 12.44 21.91
N ASP A 286 -12.04 11.44 22.70
CA ASP A 286 -11.56 11.61 24.07
C ASP A 286 -10.03 11.74 24.14
N ARG A 287 -9.30 11.19 23.16
CA ARG A 287 -7.83 11.17 23.14
C ARG A 287 -7.20 12.33 22.38
N GLU A 288 -7.73 12.67 21.20
CA GLU A 288 -7.06 13.58 20.26
C GLU A 288 -7.29 15.08 20.52
N PRO A 289 -8.51 15.57 20.83
CA PRO A 289 -8.73 17.01 20.99
C PRO A 289 -8.25 17.54 22.35
N ALA A 290 -7.65 18.73 22.35
CA ALA A 290 -7.29 19.45 23.57
C ALA A 290 -8.46 20.28 24.16
N ASN A 291 -9.49 20.56 23.36
CA ASN A 291 -10.64 21.38 23.74
C ASN A 291 -11.87 21.05 22.88
N GLU A 292 -13.02 21.67 23.22
CA GLU A 292 -14.29 21.43 22.54
C GLU A 292 -14.31 21.85 21.06
N GLU A 293 -13.54 22.88 20.71
CA GLU A 293 -13.43 23.32 19.31
C GLU A 293 -12.71 22.26 18.46
N GLU A 294 -11.59 21.73 18.95
CA GLU A 294 -10.88 20.63 18.30
C GLU A 294 -11.72 19.36 18.25
N ARG A 295 -12.52 19.08 19.29
CA ARG A 295 -13.44 17.93 19.31
C ARG A 295 -14.44 18.03 18.16
N ALA A 296 -15.05 19.20 17.96
CA ALA A 296 -15.97 19.45 16.84
C ALA A 296 -15.27 19.33 15.47
N MET A 297 -14.00 19.73 15.36
CA MET A 297 -13.22 19.55 14.13
C MET A 297 -12.96 18.07 13.83
N TRP A 298 -12.57 17.28 14.83
CA TRP A 298 -12.38 15.82 14.69
C TRP A 298 -13.67 15.10 14.32
N GLU A 299 -14.81 15.49 14.92
CA GLU A 299 -16.11 14.94 14.53
C GLU A 299 -16.43 15.20 13.05
N LYS A 300 -16.12 16.41 12.55
CA LYS A 300 -16.37 16.81 11.18
C LYS A 300 -15.53 16.02 10.17
N VAL A 301 -14.32 15.62 10.53
CA VAL A 301 -13.39 14.87 9.64
C VAL A 301 -13.44 13.37 9.82
N TRP A 302 -14.30 12.87 10.71
CA TRP A 302 -14.51 11.44 10.90
C TRP A 302 -14.82 10.75 9.55
N PRO A 303 -14.09 9.69 9.15
CA PRO A 303 -14.19 9.14 7.80
C PRO A 303 -15.34 8.14 7.65
N PHE A 304 -15.76 7.47 8.72
CA PHE A 304 -16.84 6.49 8.71
C PHE A 304 -18.19 7.17 8.98
N GLN A 305 -18.69 7.89 7.98
CA GLN A 305 -19.98 8.57 8.04
C GLN A 305 -20.99 7.83 7.16
N ASP A 306 -22.22 7.66 7.66
CA ASP A 306 -23.33 7.22 6.83
C ASP A 306 -23.62 8.31 5.80
N SER A 307 -23.20 8.10 4.57
CA SER A 307 -23.54 8.94 3.43
C SER A 307 -24.97 8.62 2.96
N VAL A 308 -25.96 8.81 3.84
CA VAL A 308 -27.36 8.82 3.43
C VAL A 308 -27.87 10.26 3.47
N LYS A 309 -27.85 10.90 2.30
CA LYS A 309 -28.87 11.87 1.90
C LYS A 309 -29.37 11.52 0.52
#